data_AF-A0A847BQL3-F1
#
_entry.id   AF-A0A847BQL3-F1
#
_cell.length_a   1.000
_cell.length_b   1.000
_cell.length_c   1.000
_cell.angle_alpha   90.00
_cell.angle_beta   90.00
_cell.angle_gamma   90.00
#
_symmetry.space_group_name_H-M   'P 1'
#
loop_
_entity.id
_entity.type
_entity.pdbx_description
1 polymer ?
#
loop_
_entity_poly.entity_id
_entity_poly.type
_entity_poly.pdbx_seq_one_letter_code
_entity_poly.pdbx_strand_id
1 'polypeptide(L)' 'MKKYDCASCGKRDLDKNTVGINKKLLGLEVQNYYCMDCLAAYLDTTVDDLNEKIEEFKNEGCKLFE' A
#
# COMPACT_ATOMS: atom_id res chain seq x y z
N MET A 1 -4.61 17.44 1.61
CA MET A 1 -4.37 15.97 1.57
C MET A 1 -3.01 15.76 0.92
N LYS A 2 -2.10 15.01 1.55
CA LYS A 2 -0.79 14.72 0.94
C LYS A 2 -1.03 13.73 -0.22
N LYS A 3 -0.56 14.07 -1.42
CA LYS A 3 -0.62 13.20 -2.60
C LYS A 3 0.65 12.37 -2.65
N TYR A 4 0.50 11.08 -2.94
CA TYR A 4 1.62 10.15 -3.05
C TYR A 4 1.60 9.56 -4.45
N ASP A 5 2.78 9.43 -5.04
CA ASP A 5 2.96 8.87 -6.37
C ASP A 5 3.81 7.59 -6.27
N CYS A 6 3.61 6.66 -7.20
CA CYS A 6 4.40 5.44 -7.28
C CYS A 6 5.82 5.77 -7.72
N ALA A 7 6.80 5.42 -6.89
CA ALA A 7 8.22 5.63 -7.16
C ALA A 7 8.76 4.78 -8.32
N SER A 8 8.07 3.67 -8.66
CA SER A 8 8.50 2.76 -9.73
C SER A 8 7.92 3.16 -11.11
N CYS A 9 6.60 3.30 -11.21
CA CYS A 9 5.93 3.54 -12.51
C CYS A 9 5.41 4.97 -12.69
N GLY A 10 5.53 5.84 -11.69
CA GLY A 10 5.05 7.22 -11.75
C GLY A 10 3.53 7.39 -11.67
N LYS A 11 2.76 6.32 -11.38
CA LYS A 11 1.31 6.40 -11.15
C LYS A 11 1.02 7.38 -10.03
N ARG A 12 0.20 8.39 -10.32
CA ARG A 12 -0.06 9.51 -9.41
C ARG A 12 -1.27 9.26 -8.52
N ASP A 13 -1.36 10.04 -7.45
CA ASP A 13 -2.56 10.11 -6.60
C ASP A 13 -2.96 8.74 -6.03
N LEU A 14 -2.00 8.02 -5.44
CA LEU A 14 -2.25 6.75 -4.76
C LEU A 14 -3.28 6.92 -3.64
N ASP A 15 -4.23 5.98 -3.58
CA ASP A 15 -5.31 6.02 -2.61
C ASP A 15 -4.84 5.66 -1.20
N LYS A 16 -5.70 5.90 -0.21
CA LYS A 16 -5.40 5.68 1.21
C LYS A 16 -4.98 4.25 1.52
N ASN A 17 -5.63 3.24 0.93
CA ASN A 17 -5.30 1.84 1.18
C ASN A 17 -3.96 1.48 0.57
N THR A 18 -3.68 1.93 -0.65
CA THR A 18 -2.36 1.77 -1.28
C THR A 18 -1.25 2.38 -0.40
N VAL A 19 -1.44 3.60 0.10
CA VAL A 19 -0.46 4.25 0.99
C VAL A 19 -0.36 3.51 2.34
N GLY A 20 -1.49 3.06 2.88
CA GLY A 20 -1.57 2.32 4.14
C GLY A 20 -0.83 0.99 4.10
N ILE A 21 -1.02 0.20 3.03
CA ILE A 21 -0.38 -1.11 2.90
C ILE A 21 1.13 -0.97 2.66
N ASN A 22 1.58 0.05 1.95
CA ASN A 22 3.00 0.37 1.84
C ASN A 22 3.61 0.64 3.23
N LYS A 23 2.98 1.48 4.06
CA LYS A 23 3.46 1.73 5.44
C LYS A 23 3.42 0.49 6.32
N LYS A 24 2.40 -0.33 6.16
CA LYS A 24 2.20 -1.53 6.99
C LYS A 24 3.22 -2.62 6.66
N LEU A 25 3.57 -2.81 5.38
CA LEU A 25 4.50 -3.85 4.94
C LEU A 25 5.96 -3.40 4.84
N LEU A 26 6.22 -2.15 4.45
CA LEU A 26 7.58 -1.60 4.24
C LEU A 26 8.08 -0.76 5.43
N GLY A 27 7.21 -0.48 6.40
CA GLY A 27 7.51 0.32 7.59
C GLY A 27 6.87 1.71 7.59
N LEU A 28 6.53 2.22 8.78
CA LEU A 28 5.78 3.46 8.94
C LEU A 28 6.51 4.71 8.43
N GLU A 29 7.83 4.66 8.33
CA GLU A 29 8.70 5.76 7.90
C GLU A 29 9.09 5.71 6.41
N VAL A 30 8.46 4.82 5.63
CA VAL A 30 8.73 4.67 4.20
C VAL A 30 8.52 6.00 3.45
N GLN A 31 9.53 6.38 2.66
CA GLN A 31 9.51 7.61 1.85
C GLN A 31 9.01 7.36 0.41
N ASN A 32 9.25 6.16 -0.11
CA ASN A 32 8.86 5.74 -1.46
C ASN A 32 7.63 4.83 -1.40
N TYR A 33 6.59 5.18 -2.14
CA TYR A 33 5.36 4.39 -2.21
C TYR A 33 5.29 3.70 -3.55
N TYR A 34 4.66 2.54 -3.58
CA TYR A 34 4.37 1.80 -4.79
C TYR A 34 2.86 1.70 -4.99
N CYS A 35 2.38 1.78 -6.23
CA CYS A 35 1.03 1.34 -6.52
C CYS A 35 0.90 -0.17 -6.28
N MET A 36 -0.33 -0.67 -6.14
CA MET A 36 -0.57 -2.09 -5.83
C MET A 36 0.17 -3.05 -6.78
N ASP A 37 0.15 -2.81 -8.10
CA ASP A 37 0.86 -3.65 -9.07
C ASP A 37 2.37 -3.69 -8.84
N CYS A 38 2.99 -2.52 -8.62
CA CYS A 38 4.43 -2.42 -8.38
C CYS A 38 4.82 -2.98 -7.01
N LEU A 39 3.96 -2.82 -5.99
CA LEU A 39 4.19 -3.39 -4.67
C LEU A 39 4.10 -4.92 -4.72
N ALA A 40 3.10 -5.45 -5.45
CA ALA A 40 2.92 -6.87 -5.66
C ALA A 40 4.15 -7.48 -6.35
N ALA A 41 4.62 -6.85 -7.43
CA ALA A 41 5.86 -7.25 -8.11
C ALA A 41 7.11 -7.13 -7.20
N TYR A 42 7.21 -6.09 -6.36
CA TYR A 42 8.33 -5.91 -5.44
C TYR A 42 8.39 -6.97 -4.35
N LEU A 43 7.23 -7.43 -3.87
CA LEU A 43 7.09 -8.44 -2.81
C LEU A 43 6.91 -9.87 -3.35
N ASP A 44 6.98 -10.06 -4.67
CA ASP A 44 6.73 -11.35 -5.35
C ASP A 44 5.38 -11.99 -4.94
N THR A 45 4.33 -11.17 -4.95
CA THR A 45 2.96 -11.54 -4.56
C THR A 45 1.97 -10.98 -5.59
N THR A 46 0.67 -11.18 -5.38
CA THR A 46 -0.38 -10.65 -6.27
C THR A 46 -1.08 -9.44 -5.66
N VAL A 47 -1.78 -8.67 -6.49
CA VAL A 47 -2.64 -7.57 -6.00
C VAL A 47 -3.79 -8.11 -5.13
N ASP A 48 -4.28 -9.32 -5.43
CA ASP A 48 -5.32 -9.98 -4.64
C ASP A 48 -4.82 -10.31 -3.23
N ASP A 49 -3.61 -10.88 -3.09
CA ASP A 49 -3.01 -11.15 -1.77
C ASP A 49 -2.85 -9.87 -0.94
N LEU A 50 -2.48 -8.75 -1.57
CA LEU A 50 -2.37 -7.46 -0.90
C LEU A 50 -3.74 -6.94 -0.45
N ASN A 51 -4.80 -7.14 -1.25
CA ASN A 51 -6.16 -6.75 -0.88
C ASN A 51 -6.68 -7.61 0.28
N GLU A 52 -6.43 -8.92 0.26
CA GLU A 52 -6.76 -9.82 1.36
C GLU A 52 -6.10 -9.36 2.67
N LYS A 53 -4.80 -9.04 2.63
CA LYS A 53 -4.09 -8.45 3.77
C LYS A 53 -4.69 -7.14 4.26
N ILE A 54 -5.13 -6.25 3.35
CA ILE A 54 -5.79 -5.00 3.74
C ILE A 54 -7.08 -5.30 4.52
N GLU A 55 -7.90 -6.24 4.05
CA GLU A 55 -9.14 -6.63 4.75
C GLU A 55 -8.85 -7.32 6.08
N GLU A 56 -7.82 -8.18 6.17
CA GLU A 56 -7.33 -8.74 7.44
C GLU A 56 -7.00 -7.62 8.44
N PHE A 57 -6.21 -6.63 8.04
CA PHE A 57 -5.84 -5.52 8.91
C PHE A 57 -7.03 -4.63 9.30
N LYS A 58 -8.03 -4.46 8.43
CA LYS A 58 -9.27 -3.77 8.78
C LYS A 58 -10.03 -4.54 9.87
N ASN A 59 -10.14 -5.86 9.72
CA ASN A 59 -10.81 -6.72 10.70
C ASN A 59 -10.09 -6.72 12.06
N GLU A 60 -8.77 -6.55 12.06
CA GLU A 60 -7.96 -6.36 13.28
C GLU A 60 -8.09 -4.94 13.89
N GLY A 61 -8.82 -4.02 13.27
CA GLY A 61 -8.99 -2.65 13.75
C GLY A 61 -7.77 -1.74 13.47
N CYS A 62 -7.05 -1.98 12.37
CA CYS A 62 -5.90 -1.17 12.02
C CYS A 62 -6.31 0.21 11.48
N LYS A 63 -6.01 1.26 12.25
CA LYS A 63 -6.29 2.68 11.94
C LYS A 63 -5.73 3.20 10.61
N LEU A 64 -4.79 2.49 10.00
CA LEU A 64 -4.28 2.86 8.66
C LEU A 64 -5.36 2.67 7.58
N PHE A 65 -6.34 1.80 7.81
CA PHE A 65 -7.36 1.40 6.84
C PHE A 65 -8.81 1.76 7.27
N GLU A 66 -8.97 2.56 8.33
CA GLU A 66 -10.27 3.11 8.80
C GLU A 66 -10.88 4.17 7.88
#